data_AF-A0A354IEZ8-F1
#
_entry.id   AF-A0A354IEZ8-F1
#
_cell.length_a   1.000
_cell.length_b   1.000
_cell.length_c   1.000
_cell.angle_alpha   90.00
_cell.angle_beta   90.00
_cell.angle_gamma   90.00
#
_symmetry.space_group_name_H-M   'P 1'
#
loop_
_entity.id
_entity.type
_entity.pdbx_description
1 polymer ?
#
loop_
_entity_poly.entity_id
_entity_poly.type
_entity_poly.pdbx_seq_one_letter_code
_entity_poly.pdbx_strand_id
1 'polypeptide(L)'
;MSEEKKNPNPEQNKVTDEDVTIYEQALSIDRSRQKSRKIFVFYVIALFCVALGLILLSYVMQAHANRQLEDLGTQLTQQTNAAAGAKAKADQLQATIDAMQRQLEQNEKEAQELTKSADEQKKSAEALDSLWKLERAWQQGEDASARSIIEQMDKAYTRGVLTDSTKQPLTGDAAKEYAAICADLEKE
;
A
#
# COMPACT_ATOMS: atom_id res chain seq x y z
N MET A 1 -110.59 51.72 -2.25
CA MET A 1 -111.85 51.35 -1.57
C MET A 1 -111.65 49.95 -1.06
N SER A 2 -111.79 49.59 0.19
CA SER A 2 -112.07 50.29 1.44
C SER A 2 -111.95 49.18 2.49
N GLU A 3 -111.24 49.49 3.57
CA GLU A 3 -111.66 49.25 4.97
C GLU A 3 -111.93 47.79 5.38
N GLU A 4 -111.08 47.20 6.22
CA GLU A 4 -111.09 47.36 7.69
C GLU A 4 -112.10 46.43 8.36
N LYS A 5 -111.56 45.59 9.27
CA LYS A 5 -112.07 45.25 10.61
C LYS A 5 -111.29 44.01 11.09
N LYS A 6 -110.98 43.76 12.35
CA LYS A 6 -110.91 44.48 13.63
C LYS A 6 -110.53 43.35 14.62
N ASN A 7 -109.47 43.54 15.39
CA ASN A 7 -108.96 42.60 16.42
C ASN A 7 -110.02 42.33 17.53
N PRO A 8 -109.89 41.29 18.40
CA PRO A 8 -108.96 41.36 19.54
C PRO A 8 -108.26 40.04 19.99
N ASN A 9 -106.99 40.19 20.34
CA ASN A 9 -106.12 39.59 21.38
C ASN A 9 -106.79 38.92 22.62
N PRO A 10 -106.06 38.34 23.61
CA PRO A 10 -104.86 37.46 23.67
C PRO A 10 -105.13 36.12 24.42
N GLU A 11 -104.25 35.11 24.31
CA GLU A 11 -103.96 34.24 25.47
C GLU A 11 -102.43 34.09 25.63
N GLN A 12 -101.93 34.80 26.64
CA GLN A 12 -100.64 34.54 27.29
C GLN A 12 -100.80 33.39 28.29
N ASN A 13 -99.65 32.80 28.67
CA ASN A 13 -99.38 31.74 29.66
C ASN A 13 -99.47 30.32 29.12
N LYS A 14 -98.49 29.44 29.34
CA LYS A 14 -97.37 29.45 30.30
C LYS A 14 -96.34 28.46 29.73
N VAL A 15 -95.09 28.88 29.58
CA VAL A 15 -93.98 27.95 29.36
C VAL A 15 -93.75 27.28 30.70
N THR A 16 -94.22 26.04 30.85
CA THR A 16 -93.97 25.24 32.03
C THR A 16 -92.51 24.79 32.03
N ASP A 17 -91.90 24.98 33.19
CA ASP A 17 -90.52 24.70 33.61
C ASP A 17 -90.21 23.18 33.67
N GLU A 18 -90.74 22.41 32.71
CA GLU A 18 -90.28 21.07 32.38
C GLU A 18 -89.43 21.17 31.13
N ASP A 19 -88.36 21.94 31.33
CA ASP A 19 -87.05 21.32 31.29
C ASP A 19 -86.83 20.55 29.99
N VAL A 20 -86.33 21.19 28.93
CA VAL A 20 -84.91 21.58 28.79
C VAL A 20 -83.94 20.40 28.99
N THR A 21 -84.18 19.52 29.95
CA THR A 21 -83.40 18.29 30.18
C THR A 21 -83.50 17.29 29.03
N ILE A 22 -84.66 17.12 28.37
CA ILE A 22 -84.78 16.17 27.24
C ILE A 22 -84.01 16.69 26.01
N TYR A 23 -84.01 18.01 25.77
CA TYR A 23 -83.32 18.61 24.62
C TYR A 23 -81.79 18.69 24.85
N GLU A 24 -81.32 18.95 26.07
CA GLU A 24 -79.89 18.81 26.40
C GLU A 24 -79.41 17.34 26.36
N GLN A 25 -80.28 16.39 26.73
CA GLN A 25 -79.97 14.96 26.68
C GLN A 25 -79.92 14.42 25.24
N ALA A 26 -80.79 14.89 24.33
CA ALA A 26 -80.75 14.48 22.92
C ALA A 26 -79.54 15.06 22.15
N LEU A 27 -79.16 16.32 22.41
CA LEU A 27 -77.97 16.93 21.80
C LEU A 27 -76.65 16.33 22.31
N SER A 28 -76.60 15.85 23.56
CA SER A 28 -75.41 15.18 24.09
C SER A 28 -75.25 13.74 23.59
N ILE A 29 -76.34 13.01 23.29
CA ILE A 29 -76.29 11.66 22.72
C ILE A 29 -75.93 11.67 21.22
N ASP A 30 -76.44 12.61 20.43
CA ASP A 30 -76.06 12.70 19.00
C ASP A 30 -74.63 13.25 18.84
N ARG A 31 -74.24 14.22 19.67
CA ARG A 31 -72.84 14.70 19.70
C ARG A 31 -71.88 13.65 20.25
N SER A 32 -72.31 12.70 21.09
CA SER A 32 -71.48 11.57 21.53
C SER A 32 -71.40 10.44 20.49
N ARG A 33 -72.47 10.12 19.74
CA ARG A 33 -72.42 9.18 18.60
C ARG A 33 -71.72 9.74 17.36
N GLN A 34 -71.78 11.06 17.13
CA GLN A 34 -71.06 11.73 16.07
C GLN A 34 -69.60 12.01 16.45
N LYS A 35 -69.30 12.31 17.74
CA LYS A 35 -67.92 12.27 18.25
C LYS A 35 -67.36 10.85 18.17
N SER A 36 -68.11 9.82 18.56
CA SER A 36 -67.66 8.43 18.52
C SER A 36 -67.39 7.94 17.10
N ARG A 37 -68.24 8.28 16.11
CA ARG A 37 -67.94 8.01 14.68
C ARG A 37 -66.72 8.79 14.18
N LYS A 38 -66.58 10.06 14.55
CA LYS A 38 -65.38 10.85 14.20
C LYS A 38 -64.12 10.30 14.85
N ILE A 39 -64.21 9.85 16.11
CA ILE A 39 -63.13 9.21 16.86
C ILE A 39 -62.80 7.84 16.25
N PHE A 40 -63.79 7.03 15.88
CA PHE A 40 -63.62 5.75 15.20
C PHE A 40 -62.97 5.94 13.82
N VAL A 41 -63.44 6.90 13.02
CA VAL A 41 -62.82 7.26 11.73
C VAL A 41 -61.42 7.82 11.92
N PHE A 42 -61.17 8.61 12.97
CA PHE A 42 -59.82 9.06 13.33
C PHE A 42 -58.91 7.88 13.71
N TYR A 43 -59.41 6.88 14.43
CA TYR A 43 -58.64 5.67 14.74
C TYR A 43 -58.35 4.85 13.49
N VAL A 44 -59.31 4.71 12.57
CA VAL A 44 -59.11 4.00 11.29
C VAL A 44 -58.08 4.74 10.41
N ILE A 45 -58.18 6.06 10.30
CA ILE A 45 -57.23 6.88 9.53
C ILE A 45 -55.85 6.88 10.20
N ALA A 46 -55.78 6.99 11.53
CA ALA A 46 -54.52 6.92 12.27
C ALA A 46 -53.87 5.54 12.13
N LEU A 47 -54.63 4.44 12.25
CA LEU A 47 -54.14 3.09 12.01
C LEU A 47 -53.70 2.89 10.56
N PHE A 48 -54.40 3.47 9.59
CA PHE A 48 -54.02 3.42 8.18
C PHE A 48 -52.73 4.22 7.92
N CYS A 49 -52.56 5.39 8.53
CA CYS A 49 -51.31 6.14 8.50
C CYS A 49 -50.15 5.38 9.16
N VAL A 50 -50.40 4.69 10.28
CA VAL A 50 -49.39 3.85 10.93
C VAL A 50 -49.04 2.66 10.04
N ALA A 51 -50.03 1.99 9.44
CA ALA A 51 -49.79 0.89 8.52
C ALA A 51 -49.05 1.34 7.26
N LEU A 52 -49.42 2.47 6.65
CA LEU A 52 -48.69 3.07 5.54
C LEU A 52 -47.28 3.51 5.96
N GLY A 53 -47.11 4.04 7.17
CA GLY A 53 -45.80 4.36 7.74
C GLY A 53 -44.94 3.12 7.94
N LEU A 54 -45.51 2.01 8.39
CA LEU A 54 -44.83 0.71 8.51
C LEU A 54 -44.52 0.09 7.15
N ILE A 55 -45.42 0.21 6.17
CA ILE A 55 -45.18 -0.21 4.78
C ILE A 55 -44.08 0.65 4.16
N LEU A 56 -44.08 1.98 4.36
CA LEU A 56 -43.01 2.86 3.91
C LEU A 56 -41.70 2.56 4.64
N LEU A 57 -41.72 2.27 5.94
CA LEU A 57 -40.52 1.93 6.69
C LEU A 57 -39.97 0.56 6.25
N SER A 58 -40.84 -0.40 5.95
CA SER A 58 -40.49 -1.68 5.35
C SER A 58 -39.93 -1.50 3.94
N TYR A 59 -40.50 -0.58 3.15
CA TYR A 59 -40.01 -0.20 1.83
C TYR A 59 -38.68 0.57 1.92
N VAL A 60 -38.47 1.41 2.94
CA VAL A 60 -37.21 2.10 3.23
C VAL A 60 -36.18 1.09 3.73
N MET A 61 -36.55 0.10 4.55
CA MET A 61 -35.67 -1.01 4.92
C MET A 61 -35.32 -1.87 3.71
N GLN A 62 -36.24 -2.08 2.76
CA GLN A 62 -35.97 -2.81 1.54
C GLN A 62 -35.16 -1.98 0.53
N ALA A 63 -35.34 -0.66 0.49
CA ALA A 63 -34.52 0.28 -0.29
C ALA A 63 -33.12 0.48 0.33
N HIS A 64 -33.01 0.42 1.66
CA HIS A 64 -31.74 0.35 2.38
C HIS A 64 -31.10 -1.02 2.23
N ALA A 65 -31.85 -2.11 2.20
CA ALA A 65 -31.34 -3.46 1.99
C ALA A 65 -30.90 -3.67 0.54
N ASN A 66 -31.59 -3.10 -0.45
CA ASN A 66 -31.12 -3.08 -1.84
C ASN A 66 -29.91 -2.17 -2.01
N ARG A 67 -29.89 -1.00 -1.35
CA ARG A 67 -28.68 -0.15 -1.32
C ARG A 67 -27.53 -0.82 -0.59
N GLN A 68 -27.78 -1.58 0.48
CA GLN A 68 -26.75 -2.36 1.17
C GLN A 68 -26.36 -3.59 0.36
N LEU A 69 -27.22 -4.23 -0.43
CA LEU A 69 -26.81 -5.31 -1.35
C LEU A 69 -25.99 -4.79 -2.53
N GLU A 70 -26.28 -3.58 -3.00
CA GLU A 70 -25.51 -2.91 -4.06
C GLU A 70 -24.23 -2.26 -3.51
N ASP A 71 -24.24 -1.75 -2.28
CA ASP A 71 -23.08 -1.21 -1.55
C ASP A 71 -22.21 -2.36 -1.01
N LEU A 72 -22.75 -3.49 -0.54
CA LEU A 72 -21.98 -4.71 -0.25
C LEU A 72 -21.53 -5.41 -1.54
N GLY A 73 -22.29 -5.35 -2.63
CA GLY A 73 -21.89 -5.87 -3.94
C GLY A 73 -20.76 -5.03 -4.57
N THR A 74 -20.83 -3.70 -4.45
CA THR A 74 -19.76 -2.79 -4.87
C THR A 74 -18.61 -2.75 -3.89
N GLN A 75 -18.81 -2.95 -2.59
CA GLN A 75 -17.76 -3.07 -1.57
C GLN A 75 -17.10 -4.44 -1.60
N LEU A 76 -17.80 -5.51 -1.97
CA LEU A 76 -17.18 -6.81 -2.33
C LEU A 76 -16.44 -6.70 -3.65
N THR A 77 -16.99 -6.06 -4.68
CA THR A 77 -16.28 -5.86 -5.96
C THR A 77 -15.07 -4.93 -5.79
N GLN A 78 -15.18 -3.89 -4.96
CA GLN A 78 -14.08 -2.99 -4.58
C GLN A 78 -13.11 -3.66 -3.61
N GLN A 79 -13.53 -4.51 -2.67
CA GLN A 79 -12.62 -5.33 -1.85
C GLN A 79 -11.94 -6.38 -2.69
N THR A 80 -12.60 -6.96 -3.69
CA THR A 80 -11.99 -7.93 -4.60
C THR A 80 -11.00 -7.22 -5.53
N ASN A 81 -11.32 -6.00 -5.99
CA ASN A 81 -10.40 -5.14 -6.75
C ASN A 81 -9.27 -4.56 -5.87
N ALA A 82 -9.52 -4.28 -4.60
CA ALA A 82 -8.52 -3.82 -3.64
C ALA A 82 -7.65 -4.98 -3.13
N ALA A 83 -8.20 -6.19 -3.01
CA ALA A 83 -7.46 -7.41 -2.71
C ALA A 83 -6.69 -7.90 -3.94
N ALA A 84 -7.24 -7.78 -5.15
CA ALA A 84 -6.52 -8.01 -6.40
C ALA A 84 -5.44 -6.93 -6.60
N GLY A 85 -5.72 -5.67 -6.26
CA GLY A 85 -4.75 -4.58 -6.27
C GLY A 85 -3.69 -4.72 -5.18
N ALA A 86 -4.05 -5.23 -4.00
CA ALA A 86 -3.11 -5.53 -2.92
C ALA A 86 -2.24 -6.74 -3.28
N LYS A 87 -2.80 -7.78 -3.90
CA LYS A 87 -2.05 -8.92 -4.43
C LYS A 87 -1.12 -8.47 -5.56
N ALA A 88 -1.59 -7.65 -6.50
CA ALA A 88 -0.75 -7.09 -7.55
C ALA A 88 0.37 -6.21 -7.00
N LYS A 89 0.10 -5.42 -5.94
CA LYS A 89 1.14 -4.66 -5.22
C LYS A 89 2.12 -5.58 -4.50
N ALA A 90 1.65 -6.66 -3.88
CA ALA A 90 2.52 -7.65 -3.23
C ALA A 90 3.41 -8.38 -4.25
N ASP A 91 2.84 -8.77 -5.40
CA ASP A 91 3.59 -9.37 -6.50
C ASP A 91 4.61 -8.37 -7.09
N GLN A 92 4.24 -7.09 -7.22
CA GLN A 92 5.14 -6.04 -7.66
C GLN A 92 6.26 -5.76 -6.63
N LEU A 93 5.93 -5.75 -5.34
CA LEU A 93 6.91 -5.62 -4.25
C LEU A 93 7.88 -6.80 -4.25
N GLN A 94 7.38 -8.03 -4.41
CA GLN A 94 8.22 -9.22 -4.53
C GLN A 94 9.12 -9.13 -5.75
N ALA A 95 8.59 -8.76 -6.91
CA ALA A 95 9.38 -8.56 -8.12
C ALA A 95 10.44 -7.46 -7.96
N THR A 96 10.13 -6.39 -7.21
CA THR A 96 11.07 -5.31 -6.90
C THR A 96 12.17 -5.78 -5.95
N ILE A 97 11.82 -6.56 -4.92
CA ILE A 97 12.78 -7.15 -3.98
C ILE A 97 13.72 -8.10 -4.73
N ASP A 98 13.18 -8.98 -5.59
CA ASP A 98 13.98 -9.90 -6.40
C ASP A 98 14.90 -9.14 -7.36
N ALA A 99 14.42 -8.04 -7.96
CA ALA A 99 15.23 -7.18 -8.83
C ALA A 99 16.34 -6.45 -8.05
N MET A 100 16.04 -5.94 -6.86
CA MET A 100 17.03 -5.31 -5.98
C MET A 100 18.08 -6.30 -5.50
N GLN A 101 17.69 -7.53 -5.14
CA GLN A 101 18.64 -8.58 -4.77
C GLN A 101 19.57 -8.92 -5.93
N ARG A 102 19.05 -9.05 -7.15
CA ARG A 102 19.90 -9.27 -8.34
C ARG A 102 20.85 -8.11 -8.60
N GLN A 103 20.41 -6.87 -8.43
CA GLN A 103 21.28 -5.70 -8.56
C GLN A 103 22.37 -5.68 -7.49
N LEU A 104 22.04 -6.04 -6.24
CA LEU A 104 23.02 -6.15 -5.18
C LEU A 104 24.05 -7.25 -5.49
N GLU A 105 23.63 -8.44 -5.90
CA GLU A 105 24.54 -9.51 -6.29
C GLU A 105 25.42 -9.11 -7.47
N GLN A 106 24.88 -8.39 -8.45
CA GLN A 106 25.64 -7.92 -9.60
C GLN A 106 26.66 -6.85 -9.19
N ASN A 107 26.26 -5.91 -8.34
CA ASN A 107 27.15 -4.87 -7.82
C ASN A 107 28.23 -5.46 -6.89
N GLU A 108 27.90 -6.44 -6.07
CA GLU A 108 28.89 -7.18 -5.26
C GLU A 108 29.88 -7.94 -6.14
N LYS A 109 29.43 -8.58 -7.21
CA LYS A 109 30.31 -9.24 -8.19
C LYS A 109 31.24 -8.23 -8.87
N GLU A 110 30.70 -7.11 -9.32
CA GLU A 110 31.47 -6.04 -9.96
C GLU A 110 32.49 -5.44 -8.98
N ALA A 111 32.09 -5.16 -7.73
CA ALA A 111 32.99 -4.68 -6.68
C ALA A 111 34.08 -5.72 -6.36
N GLN A 112 33.75 -7.01 -6.30
CA GLN A 112 34.73 -8.08 -6.10
C GLN A 112 35.69 -8.20 -7.29
N GLU A 113 35.20 -8.08 -8.53
CA GLU A 113 36.02 -8.11 -9.73
C GLU A 113 36.95 -6.91 -9.80
N LEU A 114 36.44 -5.70 -9.52
CA LEU A 114 37.24 -4.49 -9.39
C LEU A 114 38.30 -4.62 -8.30
N THR A 115 37.94 -5.15 -7.14
CA THR A 115 38.88 -5.36 -6.03
C THR A 115 39.97 -6.36 -6.41
N LYS A 116 39.60 -7.49 -7.03
CA LYS A 116 40.57 -8.47 -7.54
C LYS A 116 41.50 -7.86 -8.58
N SER A 117 40.96 -7.12 -9.55
CA SER A 117 41.75 -6.45 -10.57
C SER A 117 42.70 -5.40 -9.96
N ALA A 118 42.23 -4.64 -8.98
CA ALA A 118 43.07 -3.68 -8.25
C ALA A 118 44.18 -4.37 -7.45
N ASP A 119 43.89 -5.48 -6.78
CA ASP A 119 44.88 -6.29 -6.06
C ASP A 119 45.92 -6.91 -7.02
N GLU A 120 45.49 -7.39 -8.18
CA GLU A 120 46.37 -7.90 -9.23
C GLU A 120 47.28 -6.81 -9.78
N GLN A 121 46.74 -5.62 -10.06
CA GLN A 121 47.52 -4.46 -10.49
C GLN A 121 48.52 -4.02 -9.42
N LYS A 122 48.11 -4.01 -8.15
CA LYS A 122 48.99 -3.67 -7.03
C LYS A 122 50.15 -4.65 -6.91
N LYS A 123 49.88 -5.96 -6.98
CA LYS A 123 50.91 -7.01 -6.99
C LYS A 123 51.85 -6.86 -8.18
N SER A 124 51.32 -6.52 -9.36
CA SER A 124 52.13 -6.25 -10.55
C SER A 124 53.07 -5.05 -10.34
N ALA A 125 52.56 -3.95 -9.78
CA ALA A 125 53.38 -2.79 -9.46
C ALA A 125 54.47 -3.10 -8.43
N GLU A 126 54.14 -3.85 -7.37
CA GLU A 126 55.11 -4.26 -6.34
C GLU A 126 56.21 -5.19 -6.90
N ALA A 127 55.84 -6.10 -7.81
CA ALA A 127 56.81 -6.98 -8.47
C ALA A 127 57.74 -6.19 -9.41
N LEU A 128 57.22 -5.21 -10.14
CA LEU A 128 58.03 -4.32 -10.99
C LEU A 128 58.97 -3.44 -10.17
N ASP A 129 58.52 -2.89 -9.03
CA ASP A 129 59.38 -2.14 -8.11
C ASP A 129 60.51 -3.02 -7.55
N SER A 130 60.19 -4.27 -7.22
CA SER A 130 61.19 -5.25 -6.77
C SER A 130 62.19 -5.60 -7.87
N LEU A 131 61.72 -5.73 -9.12
CA LEU A 131 62.58 -5.93 -10.29
C LEU A 131 63.53 -4.75 -10.50
N TRP A 132 63.06 -3.51 -10.37
CA TRP A 132 63.93 -2.34 -10.49
C TRP A 132 64.97 -2.27 -9.39
N LYS A 133 64.62 -2.63 -8.15
CA LYS A 133 65.59 -2.77 -7.06
C LYS A 133 66.63 -3.85 -7.36
N LEU A 134 66.19 -4.98 -7.92
CA LEU A 134 67.08 -6.05 -8.35
C LEU A 134 68.06 -5.59 -9.42
N GLU A 135 67.56 -4.97 -10.48
CA GLU A 135 68.40 -4.46 -11.57
C GLU A 135 69.41 -3.43 -11.06
N ARG A 136 68.96 -2.53 -10.18
CA ARG A 136 69.86 -1.56 -9.55
C ARG A 136 70.96 -2.23 -8.72
N ALA A 137 70.61 -3.21 -7.87
CA ALA A 137 71.60 -3.94 -7.08
C ALA A 137 72.60 -4.68 -7.97
N TRP A 138 72.12 -5.28 -9.05
CA TRP A 138 72.95 -5.95 -10.04
C TRP A 138 73.91 -4.97 -10.76
N GLN A 139 73.42 -3.80 -11.17
CA GLN A 139 74.27 -2.76 -11.78
C GLN A 139 75.34 -2.19 -10.83
N GLN A 140 75.11 -2.25 -9.52
CA GLN A 140 76.09 -1.83 -8.50
C GLN A 140 77.07 -2.96 -8.13
N GLY A 141 76.92 -4.17 -8.69
CA GLY A 141 77.72 -5.34 -8.34
C GLY A 141 77.44 -5.90 -6.95
N GLU A 142 76.25 -5.65 -6.40
CA GLU A 142 75.83 -6.13 -5.07
C GLU A 142 75.08 -7.46 -5.16
N ASP A 143 75.76 -8.54 -5.54
CA ASP A 143 75.12 -9.84 -5.83
C ASP A 143 74.39 -10.44 -4.62
N ALA A 144 74.89 -10.21 -3.41
CA ALA A 144 74.23 -10.66 -2.18
C ALA A 144 72.87 -9.97 -1.97
N SER A 145 72.78 -8.67 -2.30
CA SER A 145 71.54 -7.90 -2.23
C SER A 145 70.58 -8.35 -3.33
N ALA A 146 71.08 -8.53 -4.55
CA ALA A 146 70.32 -9.05 -5.68
C ALA A 146 69.72 -10.44 -5.40
N ARG A 147 70.52 -11.38 -4.87
CA ARG A 147 70.05 -12.72 -4.46
C ARG A 147 68.98 -12.66 -3.37
N SER A 148 69.11 -11.74 -2.41
CA SER A 148 68.09 -11.55 -1.36
C SER A 148 66.77 -11.01 -1.92
N ILE A 149 66.82 -10.10 -2.91
CA ILE A 149 65.63 -9.57 -3.57
C ILE A 149 64.94 -10.68 -4.38
N ILE A 150 65.72 -11.49 -5.13
CA ILE A 150 65.21 -12.66 -5.86
C ILE A 150 64.49 -13.62 -4.92
N GLU A 151 65.10 -13.97 -3.77
CA GLU A 151 64.49 -14.88 -2.79
C GLU A 151 63.17 -14.32 -2.23
N GLN A 152 63.12 -13.01 -1.94
CA GLN A 152 61.89 -12.36 -1.49
C GLN A 152 60.78 -12.40 -2.54
N MET A 153 61.13 -12.14 -3.81
CA MET A 153 60.18 -12.23 -4.93
C MET A 153 59.71 -13.67 -5.14
N ASP A 154 60.61 -14.65 -5.11
CA ASP A 154 60.31 -16.07 -5.25
C ASP A 154 59.39 -16.57 -4.12
N LYS A 155 59.58 -16.09 -2.89
CA LYS A 155 58.70 -16.41 -1.77
C LYS A 155 57.31 -15.77 -1.93
N ALA A 156 57.23 -14.58 -2.53
CA ALA A 156 55.96 -13.87 -2.71
C ALA A 156 55.12 -14.40 -3.89
N TYR A 157 55.77 -14.78 -4.99
CA TYR A 157 55.09 -15.06 -6.27
C TYR A 157 55.47 -16.38 -6.94
N THR A 158 56.52 -17.06 -6.47
CA THR A 158 57.16 -18.24 -7.06
C THR A 158 57.94 -17.96 -8.36
N ARG A 159 59.14 -18.56 -8.47
CA ARG A 159 60.06 -18.35 -9.59
C ARG A 159 59.45 -18.68 -10.96
N GLY A 160 58.64 -19.74 -11.02
CA GLY A 160 57.99 -20.16 -12.26
C GLY A 160 56.94 -19.18 -12.77
N VAL A 161 56.35 -18.36 -11.89
CA VAL A 161 55.39 -17.32 -12.30
C VAL A 161 56.14 -16.05 -12.71
N LEU A 162 57.19 -15.68 -11.97
CA LEU A 162 58.00 -14.47 -12.25
C LEU A 162 58.80 -14.56 -13.55
N THR A 163 59.17 -15.77 -13.97
CA THR A 163 59.91 -16.03 -15.22
C THR A 163 59.00 -16.34 -16.41
N ASP A 164 57.69 -16.50 -16.20
CA ASP A 164 56.73 -16.74 -17.26
C ASP A 164 56.17 -15.42 -17.78
N SER A 165 56.62 -15.02 -18.97
CA SER A 165 56.20 -13.78 -19.65
C SER A 165 54.69 -13.63 -19.88
N THR A 166 53.90 -14.70 -19.70
CA THR A 166 52.45 -14.69 -19.87
C THR A 166 51.67 -14.56 -18.57
N LYS A 167 52.34 -14.64 -17.40
CA LYS A 167 51.67 -14.66 -16.10
C LYS A 167 51.95 -13.40 -15.29
N GLN A 168 50.92 -12.87 -14.65
CA GLN A 168 51.11 -11.85 -13.61
C GLN A 168 51.86 -12.44 -12.41
N PRO A 169 52.68 -11.65 -11.70
CA PRO A 169 52.72 -10.18 -11.71
C PRO A 169 53.68 -9.54 -12.73
N LEU A 170 54.62 -10.29 -13.31
CA LEU A 170 55.60 -9.81 -14.30
C LEU A 170 55.26 -10.35 -15.68
N THR A 171 54.94 -9.49 -16.63
CA THR A 171 54.57 -9.92 -17.99
C THR A 171 55.53 -9.36 -19.05
N GLY A 172 55.59 -10.02 -20.20
CA GLY A 172 56.39 -9.57 -21.34
C GLY A 172 57.88 -9.50 -21.03
N ASP A 173 58.47 -8.32 -21.23
CA ASP A 173 59.92 -8.13 -21.14
C ASP A 173 60.43 -8.11 -19.68
N ALA A 174 59.63 -7.63 -18.73
CA ALA A 174 60.00 -7.60 -17.32
C ALA A 174 60.27 -9.00 -16.75
N ALA A 175 59.50 -10.01 -17.17
CA ALA A 175 59.73 -11.40 -16.79
C ALA A 175 61.02 -11.98 -17.41
N LYS A 176 61.36 -11.56 -18.63
CA LYS A 176 62.59 -11.98 -19.32
C LYS A 176 63.82 -11.34 -18.67
N GLU A 177 63.73 -10.08 -18.29
CA GLU A 177 64.79 -9.35 -17.56
C GLU A 177 65.04 -10.01 -16.20
N TYR A 178 63.98 -10.32 -15.45
CA TYR A 178 64.11 -11.07 -14.20
C TYR A 178 64.80 -12.42 -14.41
N ALA A 179 64.39 -13.19 -15.43
CA ALA A 179 65.00 -14.47 -15.76
C ALA A 179 66.48 -14.35 -16.16
N ALA A 180 66.83 -13.31 -16.92
CA ALA A 180 68.20 -13.05 -17.35
C ALA A 180 69.11 -12.72 -16.16
N ILE A 181 68.68 -11.82 -15.27
CA ILE A 181 69.44 -11.46 -14.06
C ILE A 181 69.62 -12.69 -13.17
N CYS A 182 68.57 -13.52 -12.99
CA CYS A 182 68.67 -14.76 -12.24
C CYS A 182 69.68 -15.74 -12.86
N ALA A 183 69.70 -15.87 -14.19
CA ALA A 183 70.59 -16.81 -14.88
C ALA A 183 72.05 -16.35 -14.87
N ASP A 184 72.31 -15.05 -14.83
CA ASP A 184 73.68 -14.53 -14.76
C ASP A 184 74.23 -14.61 -13.33
N LEU A 185 73.42 -14.33 -12.30
CA LEU A 185 73.80 -14.51 -10.90
C LEU A 185 74.03 -15.97 -10.49
N GLU A 186 73.55 -16.94 -11.26
CA GLU A 186 73.81 -18.38 -11.06
C GLU A 186 75.14 -18.84 -11.70
N LYS A 187 75.71 -18.07 -12.62
CA LYS A 187 76.99 -18.40 -13.29
C LYS A 187 78.22 -17.85 -12.55
N GLU A 188 78.01 -16.96 -11.59
CA GLU A 188 79.03 -16.27 -10.79
C GLU A 188 79.21 -16.90 -9.39
#